data_AF-A0A7X6UY88-F1
#
_entry.id   AF-A0A7X6UY88-F1
#
_cell.length_a   1.000
_cell.length_b   1.000
_cell.length_c   1.000
_cell.angle_alpha   90.00
_cell.angle_beta   90.00
_cell.angle_gamma   90.00
#
_symmetry.space_group_name_H-M   'P 1'
#
loop_
_entity.id
_entity.type
_entity.pdbx_description
1 polymer ?
#
loop_
_entity_poly.entity_id
_entity_poly.type
_entity_poly.pdbx_seq_one_letter_code
_entity_poly.pdbx_strand_id
1 'polypeptide(L)'
;MRQTFFSSVSVLVVVFLFSCSSSKNVVLDVPTDLPEICKGIDFVSQPDMRELCGVRTLRYQAYQNIALQRYLIMPKGASIVKSQNSLELRLPNILPIPLPQELANSIEFSQEKRLEQIKNTMDYKELFTSNRERIKIFKLSIPLDAGGVNEFCFNIPEVKLDNRKRTHSSTRIESLKCSDYDNIIAKYSN
;
A
#
# COMPACT_ATOMS: atom_id res chain seq x y z
N MET A 1 -51.24 -63.67 26.12
CA MET A 1 -50.01 -64.26 25.55
C MET A 1 -49.25 -63.18 24.79
N ARG A 2 -47.94 -63.12 25.04
CA ARG A 2 -46.84 -62.53 24.25
C ARG A 2 -46.73 -61.00 24.07
N GLN A 3 -45.59 -60.53 24.54
CA GLN A 3 -44.95 -59.22 24.47
C GLN A 3 -44.47 -58.83 23.05
N THR A 4 -43.90 -57.62 22.99
CA THR A 4 -42.85 -57.07 22.09
C THR A 4 -43.36 -56.10 21.01
N PHE A 5 -42.72 -54.98 20.66
CA PHE A 5 -41.69 -54.08 21.20
C PHE A 5 -41.50 -52.97 20.12
N PHE A 6 -40.87 -51.84 20.47
CA PHE A 6 -40.36 -50.76 19.59
C PHE A 6 -41.38 -49.78 18.99
N SER A 7 -41.11 -48.50 18.75
CA SER A 7 -40.14 -47.49 19.21
C SER A 7 -40.32 -46.32 18.23
N SER A 8 -40.45 -45.07 18.73
CA SER A 8 -39.88 -43.84 18.13
C SER A 8 -40.33 -43.46 16.69
N VAL A 9 -40.51 -42.22 16.24
CA VAL A 9 -39.90 -40.93 16.54
C VAL A 9 -40.91 -39.88 16.01
N SER A 10 -41.41 -38.99 16.87
CA SER A 10 -41.99 -37.72 16.41
C SER A 10 -40.84 -36.73 16.21
N VAL A 11 -40.43 -36.49 14.96
CA VAL A 11 -39.44 -35.45 14.64
C VAL A 11 -40.18 -34.11 14.61
N LEU A 12 -40.22 -33.42 15.74
CA LEU A 12 -40.59 -32.02 15.83
C LEU A 12 -39.37 -31.20 15.38
N VAL A 13 -39.32 -30.81 14.11
CA VAL A 13 -38.28 -29.93 13.57
C VAL A 13 -38.52 -28.52 14.12
N VAL A 14 -37.88 -28.21 15.25
CA VAL A 14 -37.70 -26.83 15.72
C VAL A 14 -36.67 -26.19 14.80
N VAL A 15 -37.15 -25.39 13.84
CA VAL A 15 -36.31 -24.51 13.03
C VAL A 15 -35.77 -23.43 13.97
N PHE A 16 -34.60 -23.69 14.56
CA PHE A 16 -33.76 -22.66 15.14
C PHE A 16 -33.31 -21.75 14.00
N LEU A 17 -33.96 -20.59 13.88
CA LEU A 17 -33.43 -19.45 13.14
C LEU A 17 -32.18 -18.98 13.88
N PHE A 18 -31.04 -19.60 13.57
CA PHE A 18 -29.73 -19.02 13.87
C PHE A 18 -29.60 -17.75 13.03
N SER A 19 -30.05 -16.64 13.59
CA SER A 19 -29.63 -15.30 13.19
C SER A 19 -28.11 -15.27 13.35
N CYS A 20 -27.40 -15.45 12.24
CA CYS A 20 -25.97 -15.25 12.15
C CYS A 20 -25.71 -13.75 12.38
N SER A 21 -25.59 -13.38 13.66
CA SER A 21 -25.21 -12.03 14.08
C SER A 21 -23.75 -11.83 13.72
N SER A 22 -23.50 -11.43 12.48
CA SER A 22 -22.21 -10.93 12.05
C SER A 22 -21.87 -9.73 12.93
N SER A 23 -20.95 -9.90 13.86
CA SER A 23 -20.41 -8.83 14.71
C SER A 23 -19.76 -7.79 13.82
N LYS A 24 -20.51 -6.76 13.44
CA LYS A 24 -19.94 -5.56 12.83
C LYS A 24 -19.08 -4.92 13.91
N ASN A 25 -17.77 -4.88 13.71
CA ASN A 25 -16.88 -4.05 14.52
C ASN A 25 -17.27 -2.59 14.30
N VAL A 26 -18.10 -2.05 15.18
CA VAL A 26 -18.57 -0.66 15.12
C VAL A 26 -17.48 0.23 15.70
N VAL A 27 -16.96 1.14 14.89
CA VAL A 27 -16.04 2.18 15.35
C VAL A 27 -16.87 3.33 15.92
N LEU A 28 -16.61 3.68 17.18
CA LEU A 28 -17.32 4.71 17.93
C LEU A 28 -16.40 5.92 18.13
N ASP A 29 -16.94 7.11 17.90
CA ASP A 29 -16.31 8.37 18.30
C ASP A 29 -16.89 8.78 19.67
N VAL A 30 -16.09 8.58 20.72
CA VAL A 30 -16.48 8.82 22.11
C VAL A 30 -15.88 10.17 22.54
N PRO A 31 -16.72 11.18 22.84
CA PRO A 31 -16.23 12.47 23.32
C PRO A 31 -15.40 12.32 24.60
N THR A 32 -14.39 13.17 24.79
CA THR A 32 -13.56 13.16 26.01
C THR A 32 -14.26 13.74 27.24
N ASP A 33 -15.30 14.56 27.04
CA ASP A 33 -16.06 15.21 28.11
C ASP A 33 -17.45 14.57 28.24
N LEU A 34 -17.47 13.32 28.71
CA LEU A 34 -18.72 12.60 28.94
C LEU A 34 -19.39 13.07 30.24
N PRO A 35 -20.73 13.19 30.26
CA PRO A 35 -21.50 13.33 31.50
C PRO A 35 -21.19 12.19 32.48
N GLU A 36 -21.27 12.43 33.80
CA GLU A 36 -20.94 11.41 34.81
C GLU A 36 -21.72 10.11 34.65
N ILE A 37 -22.98 10.20 34.24
CA ILE A 37 -23.86 9.05 33.98
C ILE A 37 -23.38 8.16 32.80
N CYS A 38 -22.57 8.71 31.91
CA CYS A 38 -22.09 8.06 30.70
C CYS A 38 -20.67 7.48 30.87
N LYS A 39 -20.01 7.76 32.00
CA LYS A 39 -18.67 7.26 32.28
C LYS A 39 -18.75 5.77 32.65
N GLY A 40 -17.96 4.93 32.00
CA GLY A 40 -17.88 3.50 32.28
C GLY A 40 -18.93 2.63 31.58
N ILE A 41 -19.78 3.20 30.72
CA ILE A 41 -20.67 2.43 29.86
C ILE A 41 -19.88 1.81 28.71
N ASP A 42 -20.06 0.50 28.49
CA ASP A 42 -19.63 -0.12 27.25
C ASP A 42 -20.64 0.16 26.13
N PHE A 43 -20.37 1.22 25.38
CA PHE A 43 -21.21 1.62 24.26
C PHE A 43 -21.27 0.57 23.15
N VAL A 44 -20.36 -0.41 23.08
CA VAL A 44 -20.42 -1.48 22.07
C VAL A 44 -21.60 -2.42 22.35
N SER A 45 -21.75 -2.84 23.60
CA SER A 45 -22.84 -3.72 24.04
C SER A 45 -24.17 -2.99 24.24
N GLN A 46 -24.16 -1.68 24.48
CA GLN A 46 -25.36 -0.87 24.71
C GLN A 46 -25.51 0.25 23.66
N PRO A 47 -26.03 -0.05 22.45
CA PRO A 47 -26.13 0.92 21.36
C PRO A 47 -27.10 2.06 21.66
N ASP A 48 -28.13 1.82 22.46
CA ASP A 48 -29.16 2.82 22.80
C ASP A 48 -28.58 3.97 23.64
N MET A 49 -27.55 3.69 24.43
CA MET A 49 -26.86 4.69 25.26
C MET A 49 -25.93 5.60 24.44
N ARG A 50 -25.64 5.25 23.17
CA ARG A 50 -24.73 6.03 22.32
C ARG A 50 -25.29 7.41 22.02
N GLU A 51 -26.54 7.48 21.57
CA GLU A 51 -27.18 8.76 21.21
C GLU A 51 -27.38 9.66 22.44
N LEU A 52 -27.76 9.05 23.58
CA LEU A 52 -27.97 9.75 24.85
C LEU A 52 -26.66 10.35 25.41
N CYS A 53 -25.54 9.65 25.23
CA CYS A 53 -24.23 10.10 25.68
C CYS A 53 -23.44 10.87 24.61
N GLY A 54 -24.09 11.24 23.49
CA GLY A 54 -23.46 11.98 22.40
C GLY A 54 -22.38 11.20 21.64
N VAL A 55 -22.28 9.87 21.85
CA VAL A 55 -21.33 8.98 21.17
C VAL A 55 -21.83 8.74 19.75
N ARG A 56 -21.02 9.10 18.76
CA ARG A 56 -21.40 8.99 17.35
C ARG A 56 -20.89 7.67 16.79
N THR A 57 -21.75 6.97 16.05
CA THR A 57 -21.30 5.86 15.20
C THR A 57 -20.65 6.45 13.95
N LEU A 58 -19.37 6.18 13.76
CA LEU A 58 -18.69 6.58 12.53
C LEU A 58 -19.18 5.67 11.40
N ARG A 59 -20.10 6.17 10.57
CA ARG A 59 -20.62 5.44 9.41
C ARG A 59 -19.61 5.33 8.26
N TYR A 60 -18.52 6.08 8.32
CA TYR A 60 -17.52 6.12 7.25
C TYR A 60 -16.39 5.12 7.52
N GLN A 61 -16.43 3.98 6.83
CA GLN A 61 -15.28 3.11 6.59
C GLN A 61 -14.28 3.73 5.57
N ALA A 62 -14.26 5.07 5.42
CA ALA A 62 -13.67 5.74 4.27
C ALA A 62 -12.14 5.61 4.15
N TYR A 63 -11.46 5.02 5.13
CA TYR A 63 -10.01 4.96 5.17
C TYR A 63 -9.43 3.56 5.41
N GLN A 64 -10.00 2.53 4.77
CA GLN A 64 -9.32 1.22 4.74
C GLN A 64 -8.40 1.02 3.53
N ASN A 65 -8.45 1.92 2.54
CA ASN A 65 -7.62 1.84 1.32
C ASN A 65 -6.69 3.04 1.14
N ILE A 66 -6.15 3.60 2.22
CA ILE A 66 -5.04 4.55 2.08
C ILE A 66 -3.81 3.74 1.69
N ALA A 67 -3.33 3.94 0.47
CA ALA A 67 -2.07 3.37 0.04
C ALA A 67 -0.96 3.80 1.02
N LEU A 68 -0.28 2.83 1.61
CA LEU A 68 0.77 3.11 2.57
C LEU A 68 1.99 3.59 1.81
N GLN A 69 2.59 4.70 2.21
CA GLN A 69 3.71 5.30 1.48
C GLN A 69 4.89 5.58 2.40
N ARG A 70 6.10 5.37 1.87
CA ARG A 70 7.37 5.82 2.46
C ARG A 70 8.13 6.64 1.45
N TYR A 71 8.67 7.76 1.90
CA TYR A 71 9.42 8.67 1.04
C TYR A 71 10.88 8.23 0.92
N LEU A 72 11.43 8.43 -0.27
CA LEU A 72 12.84 8.27 -0.57
C LEU A 72 13.57 9.60 -0.38
N ILE A 73 14.85 9.56 -0.04
CA ILE A 73 15.71 10.76 -0.03
C ILE A 73 16.04 11.19 -1.46
N MET A 74 16.30 10.22 -2.35
CA MET A 74 16.68 10.48 -3.74
C MET A 74 15.79 9.70 -4.73
N PRO A 75 15.38 10.30 -5.86
CA PRO A 75 15.31 11.74 -6.09
C PRO A 75 14.27 12.39 -5.18
N LYS A 76 14.35 13.71 -4.97
CA LYS A 76 13.40 14.44 -4.13
C LYS A 76 11.96 14.23 -4.60
N GLY A 77 11.06 13.90 -3.68
CA GLY A 77 9.65 13.65 -3.99
C GLY A 77 9.35 12.25 -4.52
N ALA A 78 10.35 11.36 -4.54
CA ALA A 78 10.12 9.95 -4.80
C ALA A 78 9.57 9.23 -3.57
N SER A 79 8.76 8.19 -3.81
CA SER A 79 8.20 7.35 -2.75
C SER A 79 7.98 5.92 -3.21
N ILE A 80 7.97 5.00 -2.25
CA ILE A 80 7.47 3.65 -2.42
C ILE A 80 6.06 3.61 -1.86
N VAL A 81 5.12 3.12 -2.66
CA VAL A 81 3.72 3.03 -2.31
C VAL A 81 3.29 1.57 -2.31
N LYS A 82 2.77 1.11 -1.18
CA LYS A 82 2.16 -0.21 -0.99
C LYS A 82 0.65 -0.08 -1.04
N SER A 83 0.05 -0.73 -2.04
CA SER A 83 -1.38 -0.97 -2.13
C SER A 83 -1.66 -2.44 -1.81
N GLN A 84 -2.93 -2.83 -1.68
CA GLN A 84 -3.34 -4.18 -1.21
C GLN A 84 -2.56 -5.33 -1.89
N ASN A 85 -2.37 -5.25 -3.22
CA ASN A 85 -1.71 -6.30 -4.00
C ASN A 85 -0.52 -5.81 -4.83
N SER A 86 -0.06 -4.57 -4.65
CA SER A 86 1.02 -4.00 -5.45
C SER A 86 1.98 -3.16 -4.63
N LEU A 87 3.24 -3.17 -5.07
CA LEU A 87 4.26 -2.24 -4.61
C LEU A 87 4.70 -1.42 -5.82
N GLU A 88 4.74 -0.10 -5.67
CA GLU A 88 5.06 0.81 -6.75
C GLU A 88 6.13 1.80 -6.31
N LEU A 89 7.11 2.04 -7.18
CA LEU A 89 7.99 3.20 -7.10
C LEU A 89 7.31 4.37 -7.82
N ARG A 90 7.14 5.48 -7.11
CA ARG A 90 6.63 6.73 -7.66
C ARG A 90 7.77 7.74 -7.71
N LEU A 91 8.02 8.24 -8.91
CA LEU A 91 9.01 9.29 -9.16
C LEU A 91 8.28 10.54 -9.70
N PRO A 92 8.79 11.75 -9.42
CA PRO A 92 8.19 12.97 -9.96
C PRO A 92 8.12 12.95 -11.49
N ASN A 93 6.96 13.32 -12.05
CA ASN A 93 6.73 13.40 -13.51
C ASN A 93 6.93 12.09 -14.30
N ILE A 94 6.94 10.95 -13.61
CA ILE A 94 7.10 9.63 -14.21
C ILE A 94 5.89 8.77 -13.81
N LEU A 95 5.45 7.90 -14.73
CA LEU A 95 4.39 6.94 -14.44
C LEU A 95 4.80 5.98 -13.31
N PRO A 96 3.89 5.56 -12.40
CA PRO A 96 4.21 4.59 -11.36
C PRO A 96 4.85 3.32 -11.93
N ILE A 97 5.92 2.86 -11.29
CA ILE A 97 6.71 1.72 -11.73
C ILE A 97 6.44 0.55 -10.79
N PRO A 98 5.98 -0.61 -11.27
CA PRO A 98 5.77 -1.77 -10.42
C PRO A 98 7.12 -2.28 -9.87
N LEU A 99 7.17 -2.53 -8.57
CA LEU A 99 8.29 -3.17 -7.89
C LEU A 99 7.96 -4.64 -7.58
N PRO A 100 8.97 -5.53 -7.49
CA PRO A 100 8.77 -6.91 -7.06
C PRO A 100 8.02 -7.00 -5.73
N GLN A 101 7.02 -7.88 -5.66
CA GLN A 101 6.18 -8.01 -4.46
C GLN A 101 6.97 -8.53 -3.25
N GLU A 102 8.07 -9.24 -3.48
CA GLU A 102 9.02 -9.70 -2.45
C GLU A 102 9.50 -8.55 -1.56
N LEU A 103 9.66 -7.35 -2.12
CA LEU A 103 10.03 -6.15 -1.36
C LEU A 103 8.99 -5.73 -0.33
N ALA A 104 7.71 -6.03 -0.58
CA ALA A 104 6.60 -5.58 0.26
C ALA A 104 6.64 -6.18 1.68
N ASN A 105 7.42 -7.26 1.87
CA ASN A 105 7.68 -7.90 3.16
C ASN A 105 9.00 -7.43 3.80
N SER A 106 9.88 -6.82 3.01
CA SER A 106 11.21 -6.36 3.45
C SER A 106 11.26 -4.87 3.81
N ILE A 107 10.22 -4.12 3.46
CA ILE A 107 10.03 -2.71 3.80
C ILE A 107 8.79 -2.60 4.68
N GLU A 108 8.98 -2.05 5.87
CA GLU A 108 7.94 -1.84 6.87
C GLU A 108 7.21 -0.51 6.59
N PHE A 109 5.89 -0.54 6.64
CA PHE A 109 5.02 0.61 6.38
C PHE A 109 4.20 1.03 7.62
N SER A 110 4.67 0.71 8.82
CA SER A 110 4.06 1.12 10.09
C SER A 110 4.03 2.65 10.23
N GLN A 111 3.16 3.16 11.09
CA GLN A 111 2.99 4.61 11.27
C GLN A 111 4.30 5.31 11.66
N GLU A 112 5.10 4.67 12.51
CA GLU A 112 6.43 5.15 12.92
C GLU A 112 7.38 5.23 11.73
N LYS A 113 7.51 4.13 10.98
CA LYS A 113 8.40 4.05 9.80
C LYS A 113 8.00 4.98 8.66
N ARG A 114 6.72 5.35 8.56
CA ARG A 114 6.23 6.30 7.54
C ARG A 114 6.72 7.73 7.75
N LEU A 115 7.09 8.11 8.97
CA LEU A 115 7.69 9.41 9.26
C LEU A 115 9.17 9.45 8.88
N GLU A 116 9.82 8.29 8.80
CA GLU A 116 11.22 8.12 8.42
C GLU A 116 11.38 7.99 6.90
N GLN A 117 12.16 8.89 6.30
CA GLN A 117 12.57 8.74 4.91
C GLN A 117 13.56 7.56 4.76
N ILE A 118 13.37 6.77 3.71
CA ILE A 118 14.28 5.69 3.35
C ILE A 118 15.55 6.32 2.77
N LYS A 119 16.70 6.05 3.42
CA LYS A 119 18.02 6.56 3.04
C LYS A 119 18.60 5.85 1.82
N ASN A 120 17.89 5.90 0.71
CA ASN A 120 18.32 5.29 -0.54
C ASN A 120 19.38 6.16 -1.25
N THR A 121 20.12 5.54 -2.18
CA THR A 121 21.05 6.24 -3.07
C THR A 121 20.57 6.16 -4.51
N MET A 122 21.05 7.09 -5.34
CA MET A 122 20.77 7.13 -6.78
C MET A 122 22.04 7.53 -7.52
N ASP A 123 22.46 6.73 -8.50
CA ASP A 123 23.51 7.08 -9.46
C ASP A 123 22.85 7.36 -10.80
N TYR A 124 23.06 8.56 -11.35
CA TYR A 124 22.48 9.03 -12.60
C TYR A 124 23.59 9.31 -13.61
N LYS A 125 23.44 8.80 -14.84
CA LYS A 125 24.37 9.04 -15.94
C LYS A 125 23.64 9.53 -17.19
N GLU A 126 24.20 10.55 -17.82
CA GLU A 126 23.93 10.90 -19.22
C GLU A 126 25.15 10.53 -20.05
N LEU A 127 24.95 9.72 -21.08
CA LEU A 127 25.98 9.22 -21.98
C LEU A 127 25.61 9.56 -23.42
N PHE A 128 26.59 9.58 -24.31
CA PHE A 128 26.38 9.88 -25.73
C PHE A 128 26.93 8.75 -26.60
N THR A 129 26.14 8.29 -27.57
CA THR A 129 26.60 7.32 -28.57
C THR A 129 27.48 8.00 -29.62
N SER A 130 28.19 7.21 -30.44
CA SER A 130 28.95 7.71 -31.59
C SER A 130 28.08 8.51 -32.58
N ASN A 131 26.78 8.24 -32.63
CA ASN A 131 25.80 8.94 -33.45
C ASN A 131 25.23 10.20 -32.77
N ARG A 132 25.78 10.61 -31.61
CA ARG A 132 25.32 11.71 -30.76
C ARG A 132 23.90 11.52 -30.19
N GLU A 133 23.42 10.28 -30.11
CA GLU A 133 22.19 9.98 -29.40
C GLU A 133 22.48 9.98 -27.89
N ARG A 134 21.60 10.58 -27.11
CA ARG A 134 21.78 10.66 -25.65
C ARG A 134 21.09 9.49 -24.98
N ILE A 135 21.81 8.84 -24.07
CA ILE A 135 21.32 7.78 -23.23
C ILE A 135 21.24 8.32 -21.80
N LYS A 136 20.09 8.19 -21.15
CA LYS A 136 19.87 8.62 -19.76
C LYS A 136 19.50 7.40 -18.93
N ILE A 137 20.36 7.03 -17.99
CA ILE A 137 20.15 5.87 -17.13
C ILE A 137 20.35 6.24 -15.67
N PHE A 138 19.67 5.53 -14.77
CA PHE A 138 19.97 5.61 -13.34
C PHE A 138 19.84 4.27 -12.64
N LYS A 139 20.63 4.12 -11.58
CA LYS A 139 20.58 3.01 -10.62
C LYS A 139 20.09 3.56 -9.28
N LEU A 140 19.08 2.91 -8.72
CA LEU A 140 18.45 3.24 -7.45
C LEU A 140 18.71 2.11 -6.46
N SER A 141 19.39 2.39 -5.36
CA SER A 141 19.70 1.39 -4.33
C SER A 141 18.87 1.68 -3.08
N ILE A 142 17.93 0.77 -2.78
CA ILE A 142 16.94 0.91 -1.70
C ILE A 142 17.34 -0.03 -0.56
N PRO A 143 17.71 0.49 0.63
CA PRO A 143 17.97 -0.35 1.79
C PRO A 143 16.67 -0.98 2.31
N LEU A 144 16.78 -2.21 2.81
CA LEU A 144 15.67 -2.95 3.40
C LEU A 144 15.69 -2.79 4.93
N ASP A 145 14.52 -2.83 5.58
CA ASP A 145 14.45 -2.66 7.03
C ASP A 145 15.04 -3.88 7.77
N ALA A 146 14.97 -5.08 7.17
CA ALA A 146 15.60 -6.31 7.68
C ALA A 146 17.12 -6.40 7.41
N GLY A 147 17.70 -5.38 6.78
CA GLY A 147 19.09 -5.38 6.33
C GLY A 147 19.24 -5.80 4.86
N GLY A 148 20.33 -5.35 4.23
CA GLY A 148 20.58 -5.53 2.81
C GLY A 148 20.11 -4.34 1.95
N VAL A 149 20.39 -4.42 0.66
CA VAL A 149 20.10 -3.37 -0.33
C VAL A 149 19.59 -4.03 -1.60
N ASN A 150 18.47 -3.54 -2.12
CA ASN A 150 17.96 -3.94 -3.43
C ASN A 150 18.22 -2.83 -4.45
N GLU A 151 18.74 -3.23 -5.61
CA GLU A 151 19.10 -2.31 -6.69
C GLU A 151 18.11 -2.40 -7.85
N PHE A 152 17.70 -1.25 -8.35
CA PHE A 152 16.82 -1.13 -9.50
C PHE A 152 17.46 -0.20 -10.52
N CYS A 153 17.52 -0.64 -11.77
CA CYS A 153 18.14 0.12 -12.85
C CYS A 153 17.09 0.51 -13.89
N PHE A 154 17.18 1.73 -14.39
CA PHE A 154 16.17 2.31 -15.27
C PHE A 154 16.76 3.15 -16.40
N ASN A 155 16.11 3.09 -17.55
CA ASN A 155 16.40 3.88 -18.74
C ASN A 155 15.30 4.93 -18.90
N ILE A 156 15.71 6.18 -19.11
CA ILE A 156 14.81 7.31 -19.33
C ILE A 156 14.80 7.59 -20.84
N PRO A 157 13.75 7.18 -21.56
CA PRO A 157 13.69 7.42 -23.00
C PRO A 157 13.60 8.91 -23.30
N GLU A 158 14.21 9.33 -24.41
CA GLU A 158 14.03 10.69 -24.91
C GLU A 158 12.59 10.89 -25.40
N VAL A 159 11.87 11.80 -24.75
CA VAL A 159 10.54 12.20 -25.20
C VAL A 159 10.71 13.07 -26.44
N LYS A 160 10.39 12.53 -27.62
CA LYS A 160 10.25 13.35 -28.84
C LYS A 160 9.02 14.24 -28.67
N LEU A 161 9.24 15.50 -28.29
CA LEU A 161 8.17 16.48 -28.17
C LEU A 161 7.61 16.79 -29.56
N ASP A 162 6.37 16.39 -29.82
CA ASP A 162 5.61 16.94 -30.94
C ASP A 162 5.13 18.34 -30.55
N ASN A 163 5.54 19.36 -31.32
CA ASN A 163 5.34 20.79 -31.01
C ASN A 163 3.86 21.20 -30.83
N ARG A 164 2.91 20.31 -31.14
CA ARG A 164 1.47 20.56 -31.06
C ARG A 164 0.78 20.05 -29.79
N LYS A 165 1.46 19.29 -28.91
CA LYS A 165 0.85 18.77 -27.67
C LYS A 165 1.66 19.16 -26.43
N ARG A 166 1.47 20.39 -25.96
CA ARG A 166 1.78 20.78 -24.57
C ARG A 166 0.73 20.17 -23.64
N THR A 167 0.81 18.87 -23.45
CA THR A 167 0.07 18.20 -22.39
C THR A 167 1.12 17.58 -21.50
N HIS A 168 0.99 17.70 -20.18
CA HIS A 168 1.85 17.07 -19.19
C HIS A 168 1.85 15.54 -19.41
N SER A 169 2.68 15.07 -20.35
CA SER A 169 2.87 13.66 -20.61
C SER A 169 3.83 13.17 -19.56
N SER A 170 3.32 12.41 -18.60
CA SER A 170 4.17 11.64 -17.69
C SER A 170 5.09 10.74 -18.49
N THR A 171 6.38 10.76 -18.16
CA THR A 171 7.37 9.94 -18.86
C THR A 171 7.22 8.50 -18.40
N ARG A 172 7.19 7.55 -19.34
CA ARG A 172 7.34 6.13 -19.04
C ARG A 172 8.82 5.81 -19.01
N ILE A 173 9.33 5.30 -17.90
CA ILE A 173 10.69 4.78 -17.83
C ILE A 173 10.67 3.26 -17.98
N GLU A 174 11.79 2.71 -18.44
CA GLU A 174 11.94 1.29 -18.71
C GLU A 174 12.89 0.66 -17.70
N SER A 175 12.47 -0.44 -17.07
CA SER A 175 13.34 -1.21 -16.20
C SER A 175 14.40 -1.94 -17.01
N LEU A 176 15.64 -1.93 -16.54
CA LEU A 176 16.74 -2.73 -17.06
C LEU A 176 17.39 -3.57 -15.96
N LYS A 177 18.10 -4.62 -16.36
CA LYS A 177 18.94 -5.37 -15.44
C LYS A 177 20.13 -4.52 -15.04
N CYS A 178 20.53 -4.55 -13.79
CA CYS A 178 21.68 -3.74 -13.35
C CYS A 178 23.01 -4.17 -13.98
N SER A 179 23.13 -5.41 -14.48
CA SER A 179 24.24 -5.80 -15.36
C SER A 179 24.28 -4.99 -16.66
N ASP A 180 23.12 -4.68 -17.24
CA ASP A 180 23.03 -3.91 -18.48
C ASP A 180 23.37 -2.44 -18.22
N TYR A 181 23.01 -1.91 -17.05
CA TYR A 181 23.44 -0.58 -16.59
C TYR A 181 24.97 -0.46 -16.60
N ASP A 182 25.65 -1.41 -15.94
CA ASP A 182 27.10 -1.42 -15.81
C ASP A 182 27.78 -1.56 -17.18
N ASN A 183 27.23 -2.42 -18.05
CA ASN A 183 27.71 -2.60 -19.43
C ASN A 183 27.57 -1.32 -20.27
N ILE A 184 26.46 -0.60 -20.14
CA ILE A 184 26.24 0.67 -20.86
C ILE A 184 27.26 1.71 -20.39
N ILE A 185 27.50 1.83 -19.08
CA ILE A 185 28.52 2.76 -18.57
C ILE A 185 29.89 2.39 -19.11
N ALA A 186 30.31 1.14 -18.98
CA ALA A 186 31.63 0.70 -19.45
C ALA A 186 31.85 0.94 -20.94
N LYS A 187 30.78 0.86 -21.75
CA LYS A 187 30.84 1.06 -23.19
C LYS A 187 30.93 2.53 -23.61
N TYR A 188 30.28 3.45 -22.89
CA TYR A 188 30.10 4.83 -23.33
C TYR A 188 30.70 5.88 -22.39
N SER A 189 31.42 5.50 -21.32
CA SER A 189 32.11 6.44 -20.42
C SER A 189 33.57 6.73 -20.80
N ASN A 190 34.00 6.33 -22.00
CA ASN A 190 35.30 6.68 -22.61
C ASN A 190 35.09 7.67 -23.76
#